data_AF-A0A564VH42-F1
#
_entry.id   AF-A0A564VH42-F1
#
_cell.length_a   1.000
_cell.length_b   1.000
_cell.length_c   1.000
_cell.angle_alpha   90.00
_cell.angle_beta   90.00
_cell.angle_gamma   90.00
#
_symmetry.space_group_name_H-M   'P 1'
#
loop_
_entity.id
_entity.type
_entity.pdbx_description
1 polymer ?
#
loop_
_entity_poly.entity_id
_entity_poly.type
_entity_poly.pdbx_seq_one_letter_code
_entity_poly.pdbx_strand_id
1 'polypeptide(L)'
;MFQIWFHAKGFWGMDTSYLFTAALQLQSPWKVESVDFRDAGDGRQELRIAIGFEAGSRFCCPEPGCDETVCPVHDTRERTWRHPDFFRYKAFIHAGVPRVSCPVHGVRTVPVPWARPGGGFTLLFEAWAVEVARHLPAGTFAE
;
A
#
# COMPACT_ATOMS: atom_id res chain seq x y z
N MET A 1 -49.32 -20.46 1.56
CA MET A 1 -48.72 -21.15 2.73
C MET A 1 -47.52 -21.93 2.17
N PHE A 2 -46.31 -21.42 2.02
CA PHE A 2 -45.46 -20.58 2.88
C PHE A 2 -44.62 -19.58 2.06
N GLN A 3 -44.27 -18.46 2.71
CA GLN A 3 -43.47 -17.33 2.24
C GLN A 3 -41.94 -17.62 2.25
N ILE A 4 -41.17 -17.23 1.21
CA ILE A 4 -40.26 -16.05 1.04
C ILE A 4 -38.93 -16.08 1.82
N TRP A 5 -37.86 -15.60 1.13
CA TRP A 5 -36.55 -15.04 1.55
C TRP A 5 -35.34 -15.94 1.20
N PHE A 6 -34.35 -15.57 0.37
CA PHE A 6 -33.76 -14.27 0.07
C PHE A 6 -33.57 -14.04 -1.44
N HIS A 7 -33.99 -12.86 -1.88
CA HIS A 7 -33.69 -12.26 -3.17
C HIS A 7 -32.47 -11.34 -2.97
N ALA A 8 -31.45 -11.45 -3.83
CA ALA A 8 -30.79 -10.30 -4.50
C ALA A 8 -29.42 -10.68 -5.09
N LYS A 9 -29.40 -10.82 -6.41
CA LYS A 9 -28.42 -10.24 -7.35
C LYS A 9 -26.96 -10.16 -6.87
N GLY A 10 -26.15 -11.11 -7.34
CA GLY A 10 -24.71 -10.91 -7.46
C GLY A 10 -24.43 -9.64 -8.28
N PHE A 11 -23.79 -8.68 -7.63
CA PHE A 11 -23.38 -7.39 -8.16
C PHE A 11 -22.21 -7.60 -9.13
N TRP A 12 -22.47 -7.53 -10.44
CA TRP A 12 -21.42 -7.40 -11.46
C TRP A 12 -20.89 -5.96 -11.43
N GLY A 13 -20.16 -5.61 -10.37
CA GLY A 13 -19.48 -4.32 -10.21
C GLY A 13 -18.03 -4.57 -9.85
N MET A 14 -17.12 -3.79 -10.47
CA MET A 14 -15.69 -3.88 -10.22
C MET A 14 -15.40 -3.74 -8.72
N ASP A 15 -14.70 -4.71 -8.15
CA ASP A 15 -14.33 -4.72 -6.74
C ASP A 15 -13.40 -3.54 -6.44
N THR A 16 -13.70 -2.77 -5.39
CA THR A 16 -12.92 -1.56 -5.03
C THR A 16 -11.44 -1.89 -4.83
N SER A 17 -11.12 -3.03 -4.21
CA SER A 17 -9.73 -3.44 -4.00
C SER A 17 -9.03 -3.73 -5.33
N TYR A 18 -9.74 -4.32 -6.30
CA TYR A 18 -9.22 -4.54 -7.65
C TYR A 18 -8.92 -3.21 -8.36
N LEU A 19 -9.87 -2.26 -8.32
CA LEU A 19 -9.67 -0.93 -8.92
C LEU A 19 -8.43 -0.23 -8.36
N PHE A 20 -8.27 -0.20 -7.03
CA PHE A 20 -7.13 0.46 -6.41
C PHE A 20 -5.81 -0.31 -6.61
N THR A 21 -5.85 -1.65 -6.68
CA THR A 21 -4.69 -2.46 -7.07
C THR A 21 -4.19 -2.07 -8.46
N ALA A 22 -5.12 -1.96 -9.43
CA ALA A 22 -4.80 -1.55 -10.79
C ALA A 22 -4.33 -0.08 -10.86
N ALA A 23 -5.00 0.83 -10.15
CA ALA A 23 -4.67 2.26 -10.14
C ALA A 23 -3.28 2.53 -9.54
N LEU A 24 -2.90 1.79 -8.50
CA LEU A 24 -1.57 1.83 -7.90
C LEU A 24 -0.54 1.00 -8.68
N GLN A 25 -0.95 0.35 -9.79
CA GLN A 25 -0.11 -0.49 -10.65
C GLN A 25 0.61 -1.61 -9.90
N LEU A 26 0.00 -2.10 -8.81
CA LEU A 26 0.58 -3.18 -8.02
C LEU A 26 0.62 -4.46 -8.85
N GLN A 27 1.75 -5.15 -8.77
CA GLN A 27 1.95 -6.45 -9.38
C GLN A 27 1.95 -7.52 -8.29
N SER A 28 1.58 -8.75 -8.68
CA SER A 28 1.70 -9.92 -7.81
C SER A 28 3.12 -9.97 -7.19
N PRO A 29 3.23 -10.27 -5.88
CA PRO A 29 2.17 -10.73 -4.99
C PRO A 29 1.36 -9.63 -4.30
N TRP A 30 1.64 -8.35 -4.57
CA TRP A 30 1.03 -7.22 -3.87
C TRP A 30 -0.39 -6.96 -4.36
N LYS A 31 -1.28 -6.67 -3.42
CA LYS A 31 -2.67 -6.28 -3.71
C LYS A 31 -3.22 -5.36 -2.63
N VAL A 32 -4.19 -4.55 -3.01
CA VAL A 32 -5.00 -3.82 -2.03
C VAL A 32 -5.92 -4.82 -1.34
N GLU A 33 -5.96 -4.78 -0.01
CA GLU A 33 -6.82 -5.61 0.82
C GLU A 33 -8.07 -4.87 1.26
N SER A 34 -7.95 -3.58 1.57
CA SER A 34 -9.08 -2.72 1.90
C SER A 34 -8.82 -1.26 1.55
N VAL A 35 -9.92 -0.53 1.39
CA VAL A 35 -9.93 0.91 1.18
C VAL A 35 -11.03 1.51 2.04
N ASP A 36 -10.65 2.35 2.99
CA ASP A 36 -11.54 2.87 4.02
C ASP A 36 -11.36 4.37 4.21
N PHE A 37 -12.44 5.07 4.55
CA PHE A 37 -12.36 6.44 5.03
C PHE A 37 -12.35 6.48 6.55
N ARG A 38 -11.43 7.25 7.14
CA ARG A 38 -11.35 7.46 8.59
C ARG A 38 -11.51 8.94 8.90
N ASP A 39 -12.09 9.23 10.06
CA ASP A 39 -12.18 10.59 10.59
C ASP A 39 -10.80 11.05 11.06
N ALA A 40 -10.35 12.22 10.60
CA ALA A 40 -9.05 12.79 10.93
C ALA A 40 -9.05 13.59 12.24
N GLY A 41 -10.19 13.72 12.92
CA GLY A 41 -10.37 14.42 14.20
C GLY A 41 -10.76 15.89 14.06
N ASP A 42 -10.69 16.46 12.86
CA ASP A 42 -11.06 17.85 12.53
C ASP A 42 -12.37 17.94 11.70
N GLY A 43 -13.13 16.83 11.63
CA GLY A 43 -14.33 16.69 10.81
C GLY A 43 -14.03 16.41 9.33
N ARG A 44 -12.76 16.28 8.92
CA ARG A 44 -12.38 15.81 7.59
C ARG A 44 -12.21 14.29 7.59
N GLN A 45 -12.38 13.70 6.41
CA GLN A 45 -12.07 12.30 6.19
C GLN A 45 -10.73 12.14 5.49
N GLU A 46 -10.01 11.09 5.84
CA GLU A 46 -8.79 10.62 5.19
C GLU A 46 -9.00 9.24 4.57
N LEU A 47 -8.43 9.03 3.39
CA LEU A 47 -8.44 7.75 2.70
C LEU A 47 -7.29 6.88 3.21
N ARG A 48 -7.62 5.67 3.65
CA ARG A 48 -6.68 4.67 4.14
C ARG A 48 -6.74 3.47 3.19
N ILE A 49 -5.63 3.20 2.51
CA ILE A 49 -5.49 2.08 1.57
C ILE A 49 -4.58 1.05 2.23
N ALA A 50 -5.10 -0.13 2.55
CA ALA A 50 -4.30 -1.24 3.07
C ALA A 50 -3.79 -2.09 1.90
N ILE A 51 -2.47 -2.21 1.79
CA ILE A 51 -1.80 -3.11 0.85
C ILE A 51 -1.25 -4.30 1.62
N GLY A 52 -1.58 -5.49 1.13
CA GLY A 52 -1.00 -6.73 1.59
C GLY A 52 -0.38 -7.49 0.43
N PHE A 53 -0.11 -8.77 0.68
CA PHE A 53 0.42 -9.68 -0.32
C PHE A 53 -0.24 -11.05 -0.18
N GLU A 54 -0.22 -11.84 -1.25
CA GLU A 54 -0.85 -13.16 -1.25
C GLU A 54 -0.28 -14.08 -0.15
N ALA A 55 -1.17 -14.74 0.60
CA ALA A 55 -0.75 -15.67 1.65
C ALA A 55 0.14 -16.78 1.06
N GLY A 56 1.23 -17.10 1.75
CA GLY A 56 2.21 -18.07 1.27
C GLY A 56 3.22 -17.50 0.26
N SER A 57 3.18 -16.20 -0.05
CA SER A 57 4.20 -15.53 -0.87
C SER A 57 5.62 -15.79 -0.39
N ARG A 58 6.55 -15.74 -1.34
CA ARG A 58 7.99 -15.80 -1.14
C ARG A 58 8.60 -14.58 -1.81
N PHE A 59 9.69 -14.08 -1.25
CA PHE A 59 10.37 -12.90 -1.79
C PHE A 59 11.87 -13.15 -1.89
N CYS A 60 12.51 -12.43 -2.80
CA CYS A 60 13.97 -12.41 -2.89
C CYS A 60 14.59 -11.78 -1.65
N CYS A 61 15.78 -12.26 -1.26
CA CYS A 61 16.61 -11.55 -0.30
C CYS A 61 16.97 -10.18 -0.88
N PRO A 62 16.81 -9.09 -0.12
CA PRO A 62 17.08 -7.74 -0.62
C PRO A 62 18.56 -7.38 -0.61
N GLU A 63 19.43 -8.24 -0.07
CA GLU A 63 20.87 -7.97 0.01
C GLU A 63 21.52 -8.08 -1.38
N PRO A 64 22.29 -7.06 -1.81
CA PRO A 64 22.99 -7.11 -3.08
C PRO A 64 23.92 -8.31 -3.20
N GLY A 65 23.81 -9.05 -4.32
CA GLY A 65 24.65 -10.23 -4.57
C GLY A 65 24.19 -11.50 -3.86
N CYS A 66 23.02 -11.52 -3.24
CA CYS A 66 22.42 -12.74 -2.71
C CYS A 66 21.62 -13.47 -3.79
N ASP A 67 21.88 -14.76 -3.98
CA ASP A 67 21.17 -15.61 -4.95
C ASP A 67 19.82 -16.16 -4.45
N GLU A 68 19.48 -15.89 -3.18
CA GLU A 68 18.25 -16.40 -2.55
C GLU A 68 17.01 -15.65 -3.03
N THR A 69 16.25 -16.24 -3.95
CA THR A 69 15.09 -15.61 -4.61
C THR A 69 13.73 -15.99 -4.03
N VAL A 70 13.67 -17.06 -3.22
CA VAL A 70 12.41 -17.65 -2.72
C VAL A 70 12.38 -17.77 -1.20
N CYS A 71 12.85 -16.74 -0.49
CA CYS A 71 12.89 -16.76 0.97
C CYS A 71 11.48 -16.75 1.57
N PRO A 72 11.20 -17.58 2.61
CA PRO A 72 9.95 -17.54 3.33
C PRO A 72 9.81 -16.24 4.13
N VAL A 73 8.58 -15.73 4.21
CA VAL A 73 8.24 -14.63 5.12
C VAL A 73 8.38 -15.11 6.56
N HIS A 74 9.22 -14.43 7.32
CA HIS A 74 9.44 -14.61 8.75
C HIS A 74 8.32 -13.97 9.56
N ASP A 75 8.12 -12.67 9.36
CA ASP A 75 7.06 -11.87 9.96
C ASP A 75 6.81 -10.60 9.12
N THR A 76 5.86 -9.77 9.54
CA THR A 76 5.56 -8.48 8.92
C THR A 76 5.75 -7.34 9.90
N ARG A 77 6.04 -6.14 9.38
CA ARG A 77 6.10 -4.91 10.17
C ARG A 77 5.21 -3.84 9.54
N GLU A 78 4.21 -3.42 10.30
CA GLU A 78 3.31 -2.35 9.87
C GLU A 78 4.06 -1.05 9.61
N ARG A 79 3.76 -0.45 8.47
CA ARG A 79 4.27 0.86 8.07
C ARG A 79 3.18 1.64 7.37
N THR A 80 3.27 2.95 7.50
CA THR A 80 2.37 3.91 6.85
C THR A 80 3.17 4.88 5.99
N TRP A 81 2.64 5.19 4.82
CA TRP A 81 3.18 6.21 3.93
C TRP A 81 2.11 7.22 3.56
N ARG A 82 2.49 8.49 3.53
CA ARG A 82 1.70 9.54 2.90
C ARG A 82 1.77 9.39 1.37
N HIS A 83 0.61 9.27 0.75
CA HIS A 83 0.41 9.22 -0.71
C HIS A 83 -0.13 10.57 -1.21
N PRO A 84 -0.07 10.95 -2.50
CA PRO A 84 -0.77 12.13 -2.98
C PRO A 84 -2.26 12.08 -2.64
N ASP A 85 -2.87 13.25 -2.50
CA ASP A 85 -4.30 13.34 -2.20
C ASP A 85 -5.13 12.62 -3.26
N PHE A 86 -6.12 11.87 -2.79
CA PHE A 86 -7.11 11.28 -3.66
C PHE A 86 -8.30 12.23 -3.72
N PHE A 87 -8.39 13.00 -4.80
CA PHE A 87 -9.25 14.18 -4.90
C PHE A 87 -8.96 15.18 -3.77
N ARG A 88 -9.90 15.35 -2.84
CA ARG A 88 -9.81 16.27 -1.69
C ARG A 88 -9.42 15.59 -0.39
N TYR A 89 -9.20 14.28 -0.41
CA TYR A 89 -8.96 13.47 0.78
C TYR A 89 -7.46 13.22 0.95
N LYS A 90 -6.94 13.53 2.15
CA LYS A 90 -5.59 13.08 2.53
C LYS A 90 -5.54 11.57 2.45
N ALA A 91 -4.55 11.03 1.75
CA ALA A 91 -4.45 9.60 1.47
C ALA A 91 -3.20 9.00 2.10
N PHE A 92 -3.37 7.84 2.72
CA PHE A 92 -2.30 7.08 3.36
C PHE A 92 -2.34 5.62 2.92
N ILE A 93 -1.19 5.10 2.55
CA ILE A 93 -0.99 3.67 2.29
C ILE A 93 -0.48 3.02 3.58
N HIS A 94 -1.06 1.89 3.96
CA HIS A 94 -0.64 1.06 5.07
C HIS A 94 -0.27 -0.31 4.55
N ALA A 95 0.79 -0.91 5.09
CA ALA A 95 1.13 -2.28 4.75
C ALA A 95 1.94 -2.94 5.85
N GLY A 96 1.65 -4.21 6.09
CA GLY A 96 2.55 -5.13 6.78
C GLY A 96 3.72 -5.48 5.87
N VAL A 97 4.86 -4.78 6.00
CA VAL A 97 6.04 -5.03 5.17
C VAL A 97 6.67 -6.37 5.56
N PRO A 98 6.80 -7.33 4.62
CA PRO A 98 7.34 -8.64 4.90
C PRO A 98 8.84 -8.54 5.20
N ARG A 99 9.24 -9.28 6.23
CA ARG A 99 10.64 -9.61 6.48
C ARG A 99 10.81 -11.08 6.17
N VAL A 100 11.82 -11.42 5.38
CA VAL A 100 12.10 -12.80 4.97
C VAL A 100 13.26 -13.38 5.76
N SER A 101 13.23 -14.70 5.98
CA SER A 101 14.36 -15.45 6.54
C SER A 101 15.28 -15.91 5.40
N CYS A 102 16.39 -15.20 5.20
CA CYS A 102 17.45 -15.63 4.29
C CYS A 102 18.44 -16.53 5.05
N PRO A 103 18.84 -17.70 4.51
CA PRO A 103 19.80 -18.59 5.17
C PRO A 103 21.20 -17.98 5.31
N VAL A 104 21.58 -17.04 4.43
CA VAL A 104 22.90 -16.40 4.43
C VAL A 104 22.93 -15.14 5.30
N HIS A 105 21.89 -14.30 5.19
CA HIS A 105 21.87 -12.96 5.80
C HIS A 105 20.98 -12.87 7.05
N GLY A 106 20.21 -13.92 7.35
CA GLY A 106 19.20 -13.91 8.41
C GLY A 106 17.96 -13.13 8.01
N VAL A 107 17.27 -12.54 8.98
CA VAL A 107 16.00 -11.82 8.75
C VAL A 107 16.26 -10.49 8.04
N ARG A 108 15.60 -10.27 6.90
CA ARG A 108 15.73 -9.04 6.09
C ARG A 108 14.40 -8.50 5.63
N THR A 109 14.23 -7.19 5.69
CA THR A 109 13.01 -6.50 5.26
C THR A 109 12.99 -6.33 3.75
N VAL A 110 11.94 -6.82 3.09
CA VAL A 110 11.78 -6.73 1.63
C VAL A 110 11.47 -5.27 1.23
N PRO A 111 12.08 -4.74 0.16
CA PRO A 111 11.71 -3.43 -0.38
C PRO A 111 10.28 -3.49 -0.95
N VAL A 112 9.50 -2.44 -0.68
CA VAL A 112 8.17 -2.28 -1.27
C VAL A 112 8.27 -1.46 -2.57
N PRO A 113 7.48 -1.77 -3.61
CA PRO A 113 7.61 -1.09 -4.90
C PRO A 113 7.16 0.38 -4.88
N TRP A 114 6.38 0.80 -3.89
CA TRP A 114 5.81 2.15 -3.82
C TRP A 114 6.60 3.12 -2.93
N ALA A 115 7.65 2.72 -2.23
CA ALA A 115 8.37 3.59 -1.29
C ALA A 115 9.84 3.22 -1.11
N ARG A 116 10.67 4.21 -0.79
CA ARG A 116 12.08 3.99 -0.41
C ARG A 116 12.18 3.34 0.97
N PRO A 117 13.25 2.56 1.24
CA PRO A 117 13.55 2.08 2.58
C PRO A 117 13.57 3.23 3.60
N GLY A 118 12.89 3.06 4.74
CA GLY A 118 12.82 4.08 5.79
C GLY A 118 11.96 5.31 5.50
N GLY A 119 11.55 5.57 4.25
CA GLY A 119 10.74 6.73 3.89
C GLY A 119 9.32 6.67 4.46
N GLY A 120 8.75 7.83 4.78
CA GLY A 120 7.35 8.01 5.22
C GLY A 120 6.40 8.47 4.11
N PHE A 121 6.90 8.56 2.88
CA PHE A 121 6.16 8.99 1.69
C PHE A 121 6.26 7.92 0.61
N THR A 122 5.24 7.84 -0.23
CA THR A 122 5.32 7.02 -1.46
C THR A 122 6.20 7.71 -2.50
N LEU A 123 6.84 6.94 -3.39
CA LEU A 123 7.63 7.45 -4.51
C LEU A 123 6.82 8.44 -5.37
N LEU A 124 5.53 8.18 -5.58
CA LEU A 124 4.65 9.07 -6.32
C LEU A 124 4.44 10.41 -5.58
N PHE A 125 4.34 10.39 -4.25
CA PHE A 125 4.29 11.61 -3.44
C PHE A 125 5.59 12.40 -3.53
N GLU A 126 6.74 11.74 -3.41
CA GLU A 126 8.04 12.40 -3.54
C GLU A 126 8.19 13.07 -4.92
N ALA A 127 7.80 12.37 -5.99
CA ALA A 127 7.83 12.91 -7.35
C ALA A 127 6.87 14.11 -7.53
N TRP A 128 5.64 13.99 -7.04
CA TRP A 128 4.66 15.08 -7.06
C TRP A 128 5.15 16.31 -6.29
N ALA A 129 5.69 16.11 -5.07
CA ALA A 129 6.18 17.21 -4.24
C ALA A 129 7.33 17.96 -4.92
N VAL A 130 8.26 17.24 -5.55
CA VAL A 130 9.35 17.86 -6.33
C VAL A 130 8.79 18.67 -7.50
N GLU A 131 7.83 18.13 -8.25
CA GLU A 131 7.28 18.85 -9.41
C GLU A 131 6.52 20.11 -8.98
N VAL A 132 5.66 20.01 -7.96
CA VAL A 132 4.93 21.17 -7.44
C VAL A 132 5.91 22.21 -6.87
N ALA A 133 7.02 21.80 -6.25
CA ALA A 133 7.98 22.72 -5.64
C ALA A 133 8.69 23.61 -6.65
N ARG A 134 8.73 23.21 -7.92
CA ARG A 134 9.29 24.01 -9.01
C ARG A 134 8.41 25.20 -9.38
N HIS A 135 7.12 25.15 -9.04
CA HIS A 135 6.12 26.16 -9.42
C HIS A 135 5.56 26.94 -8.24
N LEU A 136 5.94 26.59 -7.00
CA LEU A 136 5.50 27.28 -5.79
C LEU A 136 6.64 28.08 -5.14
N PRO A 137 6.35 29.24 -4.53
CA PRO A 137 7.31 29.95 -3.68
C PRO A 137 7.83 29.06 -2.54
N ALA A 138 9.05 29.30 -2.09
CA ALA A 138 9.61 28.58 -0.95
C ALA A 138 8.72 28.76 0.30
N GLY A 139 8.29 27.65 0.91
CA GLY A 139 7.49 27.64 2.15
C GLY A 139 6.09 27.04 2.05
N THR A 140 5.58 26.72 0.85
CA THR A 140 4.20 26.21 0.69
C THR A 140 3.99 24.74 1.12
N PHE A 141 5.04 23.95 1.33
CA PHE A 141 4.94 22.52 1.65
C PHE A 141 4.82 22.18 3.14
N ALA A 142 4.59 23.16 4.00
CA ALA A 142 4.50 22.95 5.43
C ALA A 142 3.04 22.73 5.89
N GLU A 143 2.40 21.61 5.51
CA GLU A 143 1.09 21.16 6.09
C GLU A 143 0.68 19.71 5.76
#